data_AF-A0AAT9HF42-F1
#
_entry.id   AF-A0AAT9HF42-F1
#
_cell.length_a   1.000
_cell.length_b   1.000
_cell.length_c   1.000
_cell.angle_alpha   90.00
_cell.angle_beta   90.00
_cell.angle_gamma   90.00
#
_symmetry.space_group_name_H-M   'P 1'
#
loop_
_entity.id
_entity.type
_entity.pdbx_description
1 polymer ?
#
loop_
_entity_poly.entity_id
_entity_poly.type
_entity_poly.pdbx_seq_one_letter_code
_entity_poly.pdbx_strand_id
1 'polypeptide(L)'
;MSARQKAVEESGGNGFMAVAATHAALLMAQGAGRLVRASGDRGVVAVLDQRLATARYGSYLKASLPDFWYTTDRNQVRKSLTAIDAAAKAQQTAE
;
A
#
# COMPACT_ATOMS: atom_id res chain seq x y z
N MET A 1 7.12 24.71 3.10
CA MET A 1 8.22 23.79 3.47
C MET A 1 8.28 23.70 4.98
N SER A 2 8.27 22.49 5.55
CA SER A 2 8.44 22.32 7.00
C SER A 2 9.91 22.51 7.42
N ALA A 3 10.16 22.88 8.68
CA ALA A 3 11.53 23.06 9.19
C ALA A 3 12.39 21.80 9.02
N ARG A 4 11.78 20.60 9.16
CA ARG A 4 12.46 19.32 8.97
C ARG A 4 12.92 19.09 7.53
N GLN A 5 12.14 19.55 6.53
CA GLN A 5 12.52 19.41 5.13
C GLN A 5 13.73 20.28 4.81
N LYS A 6 13.71 21.55 5.25
CA LYS A 6 14.80 22.49 5.04
C LYS A 6 16.11 22.00 5.66
N ALA A 7 16.07 21.50 6.90
CA ALA A 7 17.26 20.97 7.55
C ALA A 7 17.90 19.80 6.76
N VAL A 8 17.09 18.93 6.15
CA VAL A 8 17.60 17.85 5.29
C VAL A 8 18.18 18.41 3.99
N GLU A 9 17.51 19.38 3.37
CA GLU A 9 18.01 20.04 2.15
C GLU A 9 19.32 20.79 2.39
N GLU A 10 19.45 21.51 3.51
CA GLU A 10 20.67 22.20 3.95
C GLU A 10 21.83 21.22 4.19
N SER A 11 21.54 19.96 4.57
CA SER A 11 22.52 18.89 4.69
C SER A 11 22.84 18.17 3.36
N GLY A 12 22.30 18.64 2.23
CA GLY A 12 22.51 18.08 0.89
C GLY A 12 21.59 16.90 0.53
N GLY A 13 20.58 16.62 1.34
CA GLY A 13 19.63 15.53 1.16
C GLY A 13 18.35 15.93 0.41
N ASN A 14 17.52 14.95 0.09
CA ASN A 14 16.18 15.18 -0.46
C ASN A 14 15.15 15.31 0.68
N GLY A 15 14.81 16.55 1.05
CA GLY A 15 13.89 16.85 2.14
C GLY A 15 12.48 16.28 1.94
N PHE A 16 11.99 16.22 0.70
CA PHE A 16 10.72 15.57 0.38
C PHE A 16 10.75 14.07 0.71
N MET A 17 11.78 13.36 0.23
CA MET A 17 11.93 11.93 0.48
C MET A 17 12.07 11.63 1.96
N ALA A 18 12.91 12.38 2.67
CA ALA A 18 13.19 12.14 4.08
C ALA A 18 11.97 12.37 4.98
N VAL A 19 11.11 13.35 4.65
CA VAL A 19 9.99 13.75 5.52
C VAL A 19 8.65 13.25 4.98
N ALA A 20 8.27 13.70 3.78
CA ALA A 20 6.91 13.46 3.27
C ALA A 20 6.74 12.03 2.75
N ALA A 21 7.70 11.52 1.97
CA ALA A 21 7.62 10.16 1.45
C ALA A 21 7.72 9.12 2.58
N THR A 22 8.63 9.29 3.53
CA THR A 22 8.74 8.43 4.72
C THR A 22 7.43 8.41 5.53
N HIS A 23 6.80 9.58 5.73
CA HIS A 23 5.52 9.65 6.43
C HIS A 23 4.40 8.94 5.68
N ALA A 24 4.32 9.12 4.35
CA ALA A 24 3.34 8.41 3.52
C ALA A 24 3.56 6.89 3.54
N ALA A 25 4.81 6.43 3.49
CA ALA A 25 5.18 5.02 3.61
C ALA A 25 4.70 4.42 4.95
N LEU A 26 4.93 5.13 6.06
CA LEU A 26 4.47 4.70 7.38
C LEU A 26 2.94 4.53 7.43
N LEU A 27 2.19 5.52 6.94
CA LEU A 27 0.73 5.46 6.90
C LEU A 27 0.22 4.35 5.97
N MET A 28 0.88 4.13 4.83
CA MET A 28 0.56 3.03 3.91
C MET A 28 0.76 1.67 4.57
N ALA A 29 1.89 1.45 5.26
CA ALA A 29 2.17 0.22 5.99
C ALA A 29 1.12 -0.03 7.09
N GLN A 30 0.78 1.00 7.88
CA GLN A 30 -0.27 0.91 8.90
C GLN A 30 -1.65 0.61 8.31
N GLY A 31 -1.97 1.23 7.17
CA GLY A 31 -3.20 0.96 6.43
C GLY A 31 -3.26 -0.49 5.95
N ALA A 32 -2.17 -1.00 5.37
CA ALA A 32 -2.06 -2.40 4.93
C ALA A 32 -2.15 -3.40 6.10
N GLY A 33 -1.64 -3.04 7.27
CA GLY A 33 -1.79 -3.84 8.50
C GLY A 33 -3.25 -4.06 8.91
N ARG A 34 -4.20 -3.25 8.40
CA ARG A 34 -5.63 -3.51 8.62
C ARG A 34 -6.14 -4.73 7.84
N LEU A 35 -5.47 -5.13 6.76
CA LEU A 35 -5.77 -6.34 6.00
C LEU A 35 -5.02 -7.57 6.53
N VAL A 36 -3.77 -7.41 6.96
CA VAL A 36 -2.92 -8.53 7.39
C VAL A 36 -2.93 -8.63 8.92
N ARG A 37 -4.02 -9.17 9.50
CA ARG A 37 -4.17 -9.34 10.96
C ARG A 37 -3.99 -10.80 11.40
N ALA A 38 -4.34 -11.75 10.55
CA ALA A 38 -4.22 -13.19 10.79
C ALA A 38 -3.88 -13.95 9.49
N SER A 39 -3.38 -15.18 9.62
CA SER A 39 -2.94 -16.02 8.49
C SER A 39 -4.04 -16.35 7.47
N GLY A 40 -5.31 -16.27 7.89
CA GLY A 40 -6.48 -16.51 7.04
C GLY A 40 -6.97 -15.28 6.28
N ASP A 41 -6.43 -14.08 6.56
CA ASP A 41 -6.97 -12.86 5.96
C ASP A 41 -6.71 -12.83 4.45
N ARG A 42 -7.79 -12.55 3.70
CA ARG A 42 -7.78 -12.41 2.24
C ARG A 42 -8.45 -11.11 1.88
N GLY A 43 -7.86 -10.35 0.96
CA GLY A 43 -8.46 -9.11 0.49
C GLY A 43 -7.54 -8.31 -0.41
N VAL A 44 -7.87 -7.04 -0.60
CA VAL A 44 -7.15 -6.12 -1.48
C VAL A 44 -6.89 -4.82 -0.75
N VAL A 45 -5.65 -4.32 -0.83
CA VAL A 45 -5.31 -2.94 -0.45
C VAL A 45 -5.39 -2.07 -1.70
N ALA A 46 -6.40 -1.20 -1.76
CA ALA A 46 -6.58 -0.28 -2.89
C ALA A 46 -6.01 1.10 -2.56
N VAL A 47 -4.99 1.53 -3.32
CA VAL A 47 -4.48 2.90 -3.26
C VAL A 47 -5.03 3.68 -4.46
N LEU A 48 -5.92 4.63 -4.20
CA LEU A 48 -6.61 5.41 -5.24
C LEU A 48 -5.85 6.68 -5.65
N ASP A 49 -4.53 6.66 -5.49
CA ASP A 49 -3.64 7.75 -5.87
C ASP A 49 -2.76 7.31 -7.04
N GLN A 50 -2.96 7.93 -8.21
CA GLN A 50 -2.20 7.61 -9.43
C GLN A 50 -0.69 7.78 -9.24
N ARG A 51 -0.24 8.64 -8.31
CA ARG A 51 1.17 8.89 -8.05
C ARG A 51 1.90 7.65 -7.56
N LEU A 52 1.22 6.69 -6.94
CA LEU A 52 1.84 5.43 -6.54
C LEU A 52 2.35 4.64 -7.77
N ALA A 53 1.65 4.74 -8.90
CA ALA A 53 2.02 4.07 -10.14
C ALA A 53 2.97 4.91 -11.01
N THR A 54 2.82 6.24 -11.02
CA THR A 54 3.52 7.11 -11.98
C THR A 54 4.70 7.88 -11.41
N ALA A 55 4.72 8.17 -10.11
CA ALA A 55 5.78 8.98 -9.52
C ALA A 55 7.06 8.14 -9.33
N ARG A 56 8.22 8.79 -9.48
CA ARG A 56 9.54 8.14 -9.29
C ARG A 56 9.72 7.53 -7.90
N TYR A 57 9.09 8.10 -6.87
CA TYR A 57 9.11 7.59 -5.49
C TYR A 57 8.05 6.51 -5.22
N GLY A 58 7.21 6.16 -6.20
CA GLY A 58 6.17 5.15 -6.04
C GLY A 58 6.74 3.77 -5.68
N SER A 59 7.91 3.42 -6.20
CA SER A 59 8.63 2.19 -5.81
C SER A 59 9.02 2.18 -4.34
N TYR A 60 9.49 3.31 -3.81
CA TYR A 60 9.82 3.47 -2.39
C TYR A 60 8.59 3.27 -1.50
N LEU A 61 7.45 3.86 -1.89
CA LEU A 61 6.20 3.66 -1.15
C LEU A 61 5.72 2.21 -1.23
N LYS A 62 5.78 1.56 -2.39
CA LYS A 62 5.41 0.14 -2.54
C LYS A 62 6.29 -0.78 -1.69
N ALA A 63 7.59 -0.48 -1.57
CA ALA A 63 8.50 -1.26 -0.74
C ALA A 63 8.20 -1.17 0.76
N SER A 64 7.38 -0.20 1.20
CA SER A 64 6.92 -0.12 2.60
C SER A 64 5.74 -1.05 2.90
N LEU A 65 5.10 -1.60 1.86
CA LEU A 65 4.02 -2.56 2.00
C LEU A 65 4.59 -3.99 2.12
N PRO A 66 3.84 -4.93 2.71
CA PRO A 66 4.12 -6.36 2.56
C PRO A 66 4.25 -6.76 1.09
N ASP A 67 4.85 -7.92 0.82
CA ASP A 67 5.04 -8.45 -0.53
C ASP A 67 3.70 -8.91 -1.14
N PHE A 68 2.89 -7.93 -1.53
CA PHE A 68 1.62 -8.13 -2.20
C PHE A 68 1.81 -8.26 -3.70
N TRP A 69 0.97 -9.08 -4.30
CA TRP A 69 0.81 -9.06 -5.74
C TRP A 69 0.20 -7.72 -6.20
N TYR A 70 0.92 -7.00 -7.06
CA TYR A 70 0.57 -5.65 -7.50
C TYR A 70 -0.14 -5.65 -8.86
N THR A 71 -1.19 -4.84 -9.00
CA THR A 71 -1.86 -4.58 -10.27
C THR A 71 -2.45 -3.17 -10.32
N THR A 72 -2.55 -2.60 -11.52
CA THR A 72 -3.31 -1.37 -11.81
C THR A 72 -4.62 -1.65 -12.55
N ASP A 73 -4.86 -2.91 -12.94
CA ASP A 73 -6.08 -3.30 -13.65
C ASP A 73 -7.24 -3.51 -12.67
N ARG A 74 -8.24 -2.63 -12.77
CA ARG A 74 -9.48 -2.71 -11.99
C ARG A 74 -10.22 -4.03 -12.22
N ASN A 75 -10.25 -4.54 -13.44
CA ASN A 75 -11.00 -5.77 -13.75
C ASN A 75 -10.38 -6.97 -13.04
N GLN A 76 -9.05 -7.00 -12.99
CA GLN A 76 -8.31 -8.01 -12.27
C GLN A 76 -8.56 -7.97 -10.76
N VAL A 77 -8.60 -6.78 -10.16
CA VAL A 77 -8.98 -6.61 -8.74
C VAL A 77 -10.39 -7.15 -8.47
N ARG A 78 -11.36 -6.82 -9.34
CA ARG A 78 -12.74 -7.31 -9.20
C ARG A 78 -12.83 -8.83 -9.27
N LYS A 79 -12.12 -9.45 -10.22
CA LYS A 79 -12.03 -10.92 -10.33
C LYS A 79 -11.47 -11.55 -9.05
N SER A 80 -10.38 -11.00 -8.51
CA SER A 80 -9.79 -11.48 -7.26
C SER A 80 -10.76 -11.37 -6.08
N LEU A 81 -11.48 -10.25 -5.95
CA LEU A 81 -12.47 -10.07 -4.89
C LEU A 81 -13.64 -11.05 -5.02
N THR A 82 -14.16 -11.29 -6.24
CA THR A 82 -15.19 -12.30 -6.47
C THR A 82 -14.72 -13.71 -6.08
N ALA A 83 -13.47 -14.06 -6.40
CA ALA A 83 -12.90 -15.34 -6.02
C ALA A 83 -12.76 -15.50 -4.50
N ILE A 84 -12.35 -14.44 -3.80
CA ILE A 84 -12.23 -14.42 -2.33
C ILE A 84 -13.61 -14.59 -1.68
N ASP A 85 -14.63 -13.87 -2.15
CA ASP A 85 -16.01 -13.97 -1.66
C ASP A 85 -16.59 -15.39 -1.86
N ALA A 86 -16.36 -15.98 -3.04
CA ALA A 86 -16.79 -17.35 -3.31
C ALA A 86 -16.11 -18.37 -2.37
N ALA A 87 -14.80 -18.23 -2.12
CA ALA A 87 -14.06 -19.10 -1.21
C ALA A 87 -14.54 -18.98 0.24
N ALA A 88 -14.83 -17.76 0.70
CA ALA A 88 -15.37 -17.52 2.05
C ALA A 88 -16.74 -18.18 2.24
N LYS A 89 -17.65 -18.06 1.27
CA LYS A 89 -18.98 -18.72 1.31
C LYS A 89 -18.89 -20.24 1.32
N ALA A 90 -17.95 -20.81 0.56
CA ALA A 90 -17.74 -22.25 0.53
C ALA A 90 -17.27 -22.79 1.89
N GLN A 91 -16.38 -22.06 2.58
CA GLN A 91 -15.94 -22.42 3.93
C GLN A 91 -17.09 -22.38 4.94
N GLN A 92 -17.97 -21.38 4.84
CA GLN A 92 -19.11 -21.23 5.75
C GLN A 92 -20.21 -22.30 5.56
N THR A 93 -20.28 -22.92 4.37
CA THR A 93 -21.24 -24.01 4.10
C THR A 93 -20.71 -25.38 4.55
N ALA A 94 -19.39 -25.49 4.75
CA ALA A 94 -18.73 -26.72 5.18
C ALA A 94 -18.68 -26.88 6.71
N GLU A 95 -18.94 -25.80 7.46
CA GLU A 95 -19.16 -25.78 8.91
C GLU A 95 -20.64 -25.99 9.24
#